data_AF-A0A7D5V9T4-F1
#
_entry.id   AF-A0A7D5V9T4-F1
#
_cell.length_a   1.000
_cell.length_b   1.000
_cell.length_c   1.000
_cell.angle_alpha   90.00
_cell.angle_beta   90.00
_cell.angle_gamma   90.00
#
_symmetry.space_group_name_H-M   'P 1'
#
loop_
_entity.id
_entity.type
_entity.pdbx_description
1 polymer ?
#
loop_
_entity_poly.entity_id
_entity_poly.type
_entity_poly.pdbx_seq_one_letter_code
_entity_poly.pdbx_strand_id
1 'polypeptide(L)'
;MPLATELRQQIADTEALIRALDPRTMQFIVMQGDKAFQFEMRNRKPVNATVVELALATRFIEADAQMVAGALKNSQGESARAVPLVAALKMQLAKQQAALLKLEQAISVIQWLPKK
;
A
#
# COMPACT_ATOMS: atom_id res chain seq x y z
N MET A 1 18.48 17.91 -2.29
CA MET A 1 17.56 17.19 -1.39
C MET A 1 16.21 16.92 -2.07
N PRO A 2 16.14 16.03 -3.08
CA PRO A 2 14.88 15.69 -3.72
C PRO A 2 14.09 14.60 -2.97
N LEU A 3 14.78 13.59 -2.42
CA LEU A 3 14.15 12.38 -1.88
C LEU A 3 13.29 12.61 -0.61
N ALA A 4 13.75 13.45 0.33
CA ALA A 4 12.99 13.75 1.54
C ALA A 4 11.72 14.57 1.23
N THR A 5 11.81 15.48 0.25
CA THR A 5 10.67 16.27 -0.23
C THR A 5 9.66 15.38 -0.95
N GLU A 6 10.13 14.45 -1.78
CA GLU A 6 9.31 13.45 -2.45
C GLU A 6 8.59 12.53 -1.45
N LEU A 7 9.28 12.04 -0.42
CA LEU A 7 8.66 11.25 0.65
C LEU A 7 7.59 12.03 1.43
N ARG A 8 7.83 13.32 1.71
CA ARG A 8 6.83 14.17 2.36
C ARG A 8 5.59 14.36 1.48
N GLN A 9 5.77 14.50 0.16
CA GLN A 9 4.66 14.58 -0.78
C GLN A 9 3.87 13.26 -0.81
N GLN A 10 4.55 12.12 -0.90
CA GLN A 10 3.92 10.81 -0.88
C GLN A 10 3.13 10.54 0.42
N ILE A 11 3.64 11.01 1.56
CA ILE A 11 2.93 10.98 2.85
C ILE A 11 1.65 11.79 2.77
N ALA A 12 1.73 13.04 2.29
CA ALA A 12 0.56 13.92 2.15
C ALA A 12 -0.50 13.31 1.20
N ASP A 13 -0.07 12.73 0.09
CA ASP A 13 -0.97 12.07 -0.88
C ASP A 13 -1.66 10.85 -0.26
N THR A 14 -0.91 10.06 0.52
CA THR A 14 -1.46 8.88 1.22
C THR A 14 -2.46 9.30 2.32
N GLU A 15 -2.17 10.36 3.07
CA GLU A 15 -3.11 10.92 4.05
C GLU A 15 -4.38 11.48 3.40
N ALA A 16 -4.24 12.17 2.26
CA ALA A 16 -5.37 12.67 1.49
C ALA A 16 -6.27 11.53 1.00
N LEU A 17 -5.67 10.44 0.50
CA LEU A 17 -6.39 9.24 0.11
C LEU A 17 -7.14 8.61 1.29
N ILE A 18 -6.51 8.48 2.46
CA ILE A 18 -7.17 7.96 3.67
C ILE A 18 -8.36 8.84 4.07
N ARG A 19 -8.22 10.16 4.01
CA ARG A 19 -9.32 11.10 4.34
C ARG A 19 -10.46 11.08 3.32
N ALA A 20 -10.15 10.83 2.06
CA ALA A 20 -11.14 10.72 0.99
C ALA A 20 -11.95 9.41 1.03
N LEU A 21 -11.47 8.39 1.74
CA LEU A 21 -12.21 7.15 1.93
C LEU A 21 -13.35 7.37 2.94
N ASP A 22 -14.58 7.11 2.51
CA ASP A 22 -15.74 7.14 3.40
C ASP A 22 -15.63 5.99 4.42
N PRO A 23 -15.54 6.27 5.73
CA PRO A 23 -15.45 5.25 6.77
C PRO A 23 -16.67 4.31 6.82
N ARG A 24 -17.78 4.68 6.18
CA ARG A 24 -18.99 3.84 6.08
C ARG A 24 -18.90 2.81 4.95
N THR A 25 -18.05 3.04 3.96
CA THR A 25 -17.78 2.06 2.89
C THR A 25 -16.52 1.28 3.23
N MET A 26 -16.67 0.15 3.92
CA MET A 26 -15.54 -0.76 4.14
C MET A 26 -15.12 -1.37 2.80
N GLN A 27 -14.07 -0.80 2.22
CA GLN A 27 -13.47 -1.25 0.98
C GLN A 27 -12.30 -2.19 1.30
N PHE A 28 -12.31 -3.35 0.69
CA PHE A 28 -11.26 -4.36 0.82
C PHE A 28 -10.48 -4.48 -0.47
N ILE A 29 -9.21 -4.80 -0.33
CA ILE A 29 -8.31 -5.10 -1.44
C ILE A 29 -7.68 -6.47 -1.20
N VAL A 30 -7.25 -7.11 -2.28
CA VAL A 30 -6.46 -8.34 -2.17
C VAL A 30 -4.99 -7.98 -2.24
N MET A 31 -4.24 -8.43 -1.24
CA MET A 31 -2.80 -8.24 -1.14
C MET A 31 -2.09 -9.58 -0.99
N GLN A 32 -0.86 -9.65 -1.49
CA GLN A 32 0.06 -10.74 -1.25
C GLN A 32 1.39 -10.16 -0.77
N GLY A 33 1.73 -10.42 0.49
CA GLY A 33 2.81 -9.69 1.17
C GLY A 33 2.53 -8.19 1.12
N ASP A 34 3.44 -7.43 0.50
CA ASP A 34 3.34 -5.98 0.32
C ASP A 34 2.76 -5.55 -1.05
N LYS A 35 2.37 -6.50 -1.90
CA LYS A 35 1.88 -6.24 -3.25
C LYS A 35 0.36 -6.19 -3.27
N ALA A 36 -0.21 -5.12 -3.82
CA ALA A 36 -1.64 -5.02 -4.07
C ALA A 36 -1.97 -5.41 -5.52
N PHE A 37 -3.16 -5.94 -5.76
CA PHE A 37 -3.58 -6.40 -7.08
C PHE A 37 -4.72 -5.58 -7.66
N GLN A 38 -4.61 -5.34 -8.97
CA GLN A 38 -5.70 -4.93 -9.83
C GLN A 38 -6.19 -6.16 -10.59
N PHE A 39 -7.49 -6.38 -10.57
CA PHE A 39 -8.12 -7.47 -11.28
C PHE A 39 -8.87 -6.96 -12.50
N GLU A 40 -8.62 -7.60 -13.63
CA GLU A 40 -9.48 -7.44 -14.80
C GLU A 40 -10.66 -8.41 -14.67
N MET A 41 -11.86 -7.84 -14.55
CA MET A 41 -13.10 -8.61 -14.41
C MET A 41 -13.73 -8.79 -15.79
N ARG A 42 -13.93 -10.06 -16.22
CA ARG A 42 -14.72 -10.40 -17.41
C ARG A 42 -15.86 -11.32 -16.98
N ASN A 43 -17.10 -10.96 -17.32
CA ASN A 43 -18.29 -11.73 -16.92
C ASN A 43 -18.36 -12.01 -15.40
N ARG A 44 -18.05 -11.01 -14.57
CA ARG A 44 -18.01 -11.10 -13.09
C ARG A 44 -16.99 -12.11 -12.53
N LYS A 45 -16.01 -12.54 -13.33
CA LYS A 45 -14.91 -13.38 -12.87
C LYS A 45 -13.58 -12.66 -13.06
N PRO A 46 -12.65 -12.74 -12.10
CA PRO A 46 -11.30 -12.23 -12.28
C PRO A 46 -10.58 -13.11 -13.31
N VAL A 47 -10.11 -12.50 -14.39
CA VAL A 47 -9.40 -13.21 -15.48
C VAL A 47 -7.90 -12.97 -15.40
N ASN A 48 -7.50 -11.77 -14.98
CA ASN A 48 -6.12 -11.38 -14.86
C ASN A 48 -5.91 -10.62 -13.55
N ALA A 49 -4.72 -10.76 -12.97
CA ALA A 49 -4.28 -10.07 -11.76
C ALA A 49 -2.93 -9.40 -12.03
N THR A 50 -2.88 -8.08 -11.89
CA THR A 50 -1.67 -7.28 -12.10
C THR A 50 -1.28 -6.59 -10.80
N VAL A 51 0.01 -6.57 -10.49
CA VAL A 51 0.51 -5.89 -9.29
C VAL A 51 0.50 -4.39 -9.54
N VAL A 52 -0.14 -3.64 -8.64
CA VAL A 52 -0.29 -2.18 -8.75
C VAL A 52 -0.07 -1.51 -7.39
N GLU A 53 0.01 -0.18 -7.41
CA GLU A 53 -0.01 0.63 -6.20
C GLU A 53 -1.36 0.53 -5.47
N LEU A 54 -1.33 0.73 -4.15
CA LEU A 54 -2.50 0.62 -3.28
C LEU A 54 -3.65 1.55 -3.70
N ALA A 55 -3.35 2.71 -4.29
CA ALA A 55 -4.35 3.64 -4.79
C ALA A 55 -5.14 3.11 -6.00
N LEU A 56 -4.52 2.22 -6.80
CA LEU A 56 -5.06 1.67 -8.05
C LEU A 56 -5.61 0.24 -7.88
N ALA A 57 -5.46 -0.34 -6.70
CA ALA A 57 -5.93 -1.68 -6.42
C ALA A 57 -7.46 -1.79 -6.58
N THR A 58 -7.93 -2.94 -7.08
CA THR A 58 -9.36 -3.17 -7.25
C THR A 58 -10.02 -3.30 -5.89
N ARG A 59 -11.08 -2.51 -5.69
CA ARG A 59 -11.85 -2.46 -4.44
C ARG A 59 -12.97 -3.48 -4.50
N PHE A 60 -13.10 -4.25 -3.43
CA PHE A 60 -14.13 -5.27 -3.24
C PHE A 60 -14.85 -5.05 -1.92
N ILE A 61 -16.00 -5.70 -1.78
CA ILE A 61 -16.57 -5.99 -0.47
C ILE A 61 -15.77 -7.12 0.18
N GLU A 62 -15.88 -7.26 1.51
CA GLU A 62 -15.10 -8.24 2.28
C GLU A 62 -15.22 -9.67 1.75
N ALA A 63 -16.45 -10.14 1.53
CA ALA A 63 -16.72 -11.50 1.08
C ALA A 63 -16.08 -11.80 -0.28
N ASP A 64 -16.20 -10.87 -1.23
CA ASP A 64 -15.61 -10.99 -2.56
C ASP A 64 -14.08 -10.97 -2.47
N ALA A 65 -13.51 -10.09 -1.66
CA ALA A 65 -12.06 -10.01 -1.45
C ALA A 65 -11.50 -11.31 -0.86
N GLN A 66 -12.19 -11.90 0.12
CA GLN A 66 -11.78 -13.18 0.72
C GLN A 66 -11.87 -14.33 -0.29
N MET A 67 -12.94 -14.38 -1.09
CA MET A 67 -13.08 -15.38 -2.14
C MET A 67 -11.97 -15.27 -3.19
N VAL A 68 -11.68 -14.06 -3.66
CA VAL A 68 -10.60 -13.81 -4.63
C VAL A 68 -9.24 -14.16 -4.02
N ALA A 69 -8.98 -13.77 -2.77
CA ALA A 69 -7.74 -14.10 -2.06
C ALA A 69 -7.54 -15.62 -1.91
N GLY A 70 -8.59 -16.38 -1.59
CA GLY A 70 -8.54 -17.83 -1.49
C GLY A 70 -8.33 -18.54 -2.84
N ALA A 71 -8.83 -17.94 -3.93
CA ALA A 71 -8.62 -18.45 -5.28
C ALA A 71 -7.22 -18.16 -5.82
N LEU A 72 -6.56 -17.11 -5.30
CA LEU A 72 -5.23 -16.67 -5.70
C LEU A 72 -4.15 -17.60 -5.13
N LYS A 73 -4.02 -18.79 -5.70
CA LYS A 73 -2.91 -19.70 -5.42
C LYS A 73 -1.69 -19.24 -6.19
N ASN A 74 -0.69 -18.70 -5.48
CA ASN A 74 0.62 -18.44 -6.05
C ASN A 74 1.46 -19.72 -6.09
N SER A 75 2.16 -19.93 -7.19
CA SER A 75 3.19 -20.96 -7.38
C SER A 75 4.37 -20.86 -6.41
N GLN A 76 4.49 -19.75 -5.66
CA GLN A 76 5.53 -19.49 -4.64
C GLN A 76 5.05 -19.70 -3.18
N GLY A 77 3.81 -20.16 -2.94
CA GLY A 77 3.33 -20.52 -1.60
C GLY A 77 2.89 -19.35 -0.69
N GLU A 78 3.04 -18.11 -1.13
CA GLU A 78 2.52 -16.96 -0.38
C GLU A 78 0.99 -16.87 -0.49
N SER A 79 0.30 -16.83 0.64
CA SER A 79 -1.15 -16.70 0.68
C SER A 79 -1.58 -15.25 0.49
N ALA A 80 -2.41 -15.01 -0.52
CA ALA A 80 -3.09 -13.73 -0.65
C ALA A 80 -4.08 -13.54 0.52
N ARG A 81 -4.28 -12.29 0.93
CA ARG A 81 -5.17 -11.92 2.03
C ARG A 81 -6.06 -10.76 1.62
N ALA A 82 -7.31 -10.80 2.04
CA ALA A 82 -8.18 -9.65 2.01
C ALA A 82 -7.78 -8.70 3.14
N VAL A 83 -7.47 -7.45 2.79
CA VAL A 83 -7.06 -6.43 3.74
C VAL A 83 -7.95 -5.21 3.55
N PRO A 84 -8.45 -4.58 4.63
CA PRO A 84 -9.14 -3.29 4.53
C PRO A 84 -8.21 -2.26 3.89
N LEU A 85 -8.68 -1.55 2.86
CA LEU A 85 -7.87 -0.56 2.14
C LEU A 85 -7.31 0.49 3.08
N VAL A 86 -8.10 0.95 4.05
CA VAL A 86 -7.66 1.91 5.07
C VAL A 86 -6.51 1.34 5.92
N ALA A 87 -6.56 0.07 6.29
CA ALA A 87 -5.48 -0.56 7.05
C ALA A 87 -4.19 -0.68 6.23
N ALA A 88 -4.31 -1.04 4.96
CA ALA A 88 -3.17 -1.11 4.03
C ALA A 88 -2.51 0.27 3.82
N LEU A 89 -3.32 1.31 3.61
CA LEU A 89 -2.83 2.68 3.46
C LEU A 89 -2.17 3.20 4.75
N LYS A 90 -2.73 2.89 5.93
CA LYS A 90 -2.10 3.22 7.23
C LYS A 90 -0.75 2.52 7.41
N MET A 91 -0.63 1.26 7.00
CA MET A 91 0.66 0.56 7.01
C MET A 91 1.67 1.22 6.06
N GLN A 92 1.23 1.62 4.86
CA GLN A 92 2.09 2.33 3.91
C GLN A 92 2.57 3.67 4.49
N LEU A 93 1.66 4.43 5.09
CA LEU A 93 1.96 5.70 5.75
C LEU A 93 3.02 5.52 6.85
N ALA A 94 2.87 4.51 7.71
CA ALA A 94 3.83 4.21 8.76
C ALA A 94 5.22 3.87 8.19
N LYS A 95 5.29 3.10 7.09
CA LYS A 95 6.55 2.78 6.41
C LYS A 95 7.21 4.04 5.84
N GLN A 96 6.44 4.91 5.18
CA GLN A 96 6.94 6.17 4.61
C GLN A 96 7.45 7.13 5.70
N GLN A 97 6.71 7.27 6.80
CA GLN A 97 7.13 8.08 7.95
C GLN A 97 8.41 7.54 8.59
N ALA A 98 8.53 6.22 8.76
CA ALA A 98 9.75 5.60 9.28
C ALA A 98 10.95 5.80 8.33
N ALA A 99 10.74 5.75 7.02
CA ALA A 99 11.78 6.02 6.03
C ALA A 99 12.24 7.48 6.07
N LEU A 100 11.30 8.43 6.20
CA LEU A 100 11.62 9.85 6.37
C LEU A 100 12.44 10.09 7.64
N LEU A 101 12.02 9.52 8.78
CA LEU A 101 12.76 9.66 10.04
C LEU A 101 14.20 9.14 9.93
N LYS A 102 14.41 7.98 9.29
CA LYS A 102 15.75 7.43 9.06
C LYS A 102 16.61 8.34 8.20
N LEU A 103 16.04 8.95 7.15
CA LEU A 103 16.77 9.90 6.30
C LEU A 103 17.14 11.16 7.07
N GLU A 104 16.22 11.70 7.87
CA GLU A 104 16.48 12.89 8.70
C GLU A 104 17.58 12.62 9.74
N GLN A 105 17.56 11.45 10.39
CA GLN A 105 18.62 11.03 11.31
C GLN A 105 19.97 10.87 10.60
N ALA A 106 20.00 10.25 9.41
CA ALA A 106 21.23 10.09 8.64
C ALA A 106 21.85 11.45 8.24
N ILE A 107 21.01 12.44 7.88
CA ILE A 107 21.46 13.80 7.57
C ILE A 107 22.04 14.49 8.82
N SER A 108 21.38 14.35 9.97
CA SER A 108 21.85 14.92 11.24
C SER A 108 23.21 14.38 11.66
N VAL A 109 23.49 13.09 11.41
CA VAL A 109 24.79 12.47 11.72
C VAL A 109 25.90 12.99 10.80
N ILE A 110 25.61 13.23 9.51
CA ILE A 110 26.60 13.77 8.56
C ILE A 110 27.02 15.19 8.94
N GLN A 111 26.10 16.01 9.46
CA GLN A 111 26.41 17.39 9.89
C GLN A 111 27.31 17.46 11.13
N TRP A 112 27.38 16.39 11.94
CA TRP A 112 28.21 16.31 13.14
C TRP A 112 29.63 15.80 12.88
N LEU A 113 29.97 15.38 11.65
CA LEU A 113 31.34 15.02 11.32
C LEU A 113 32.21 16.29 11.32
N PRO A 114 33.24 16.40 12.18
CA PRO A 114 34.13 17.54 12.18
C PRO A 114 34.82 17.60 10.81
N LYS A 115 34.70 18.74 10.14
CA LYS A 115 35.46 19.02 8.92
C LYS A 115 36.95 18.90 9.26
N LYS A 116 37.63 17.89 8.72
CA LYS A 116 39.09 17.86 8.67
C LYS A 116 39.60 18.90 7.68
#